data_AF-A0A1E3BTJ2-F1
#
_entry.id   AF-A0A1E3BTJ2-F1
#
_cell.length_a   1.000
_cell.length_b   1.000
_cell.length_c   1.000
_cell.angle_alpha   90.00
_cell.angle_beta   90.00
_cell.angle_gamma   90.00
#
_symmetry.space_group_name_H-M   'P 1'
#
loop_
_entity.id
_entity.type
_entity.pdbx_description
1 polymer ?
#
loop_
_entity_poly.entity_id
_entity_poly.type
_entity_poly.pdbx_seq_one_letter_code
_entity_poly.pdbx_strand_id
1 'polypeptide(L)'
;MPDLEKYGVTSAKGFLDFANWLAEGWIPTETTKGRDIYYIICIFYFVPAQEPLASRQTPIHPGSVGKPLTPLSEWVVQFAQDVGAHLDKPSSI
;
A
#
# COMPACT_ATOMS: atom_id res chain seq x y z
N MET A 1 7.20 10.26 9.83
CA MET A 1 7.07 8.79 9.82
C MET A 1 8.49 8.23 9.73
N PRO A 2 9.07 7.79 10.87
CA PRO A 2 10.50 7.47 10.96
C PRO A 2 10.96 6.21 10.22
N ASP A 3 10.04 5.43 9.61
CA ASP A 3 10.36 4.13 9.01
C ASP A 3 10.48 4.14 7.47
N LEU A 4 10.19 5.24 6.77
CA LEU A 4 10.27 5.29 5.29
C LEU A 4 11.65 4.90 4.74
N GLU A 5 12.71 5.45 5.33
CA GLU A 5 14.09 5.19 4.91
C GLU A 5 14.49 3.72 5.12
N LYS A 6 14.02 3.10 6.21
CA LYS A 6 14.26 1.68 6.52
C LYS A 6 13.78 0.76 5.40
N TYR A 7 12.68 1.13 4.73
CA TYR A 7 12.11 0.37 3.62
C TYR A 7 12.49 0.91 2.24
N GLY A 8 13.50 1.79 2.16
CA GLY A 8 13.99 2.33 0.88
C GLY A 8 13.05 3.35 0.21
N VAL A 9 12.04 3.84 0.92
CA VAL A 9 11.03 4.78 0.39
C VAL A 9 11.54 6.22 0.51
N THR A 10 12.61 6.53 -0.22
CA THR A 10 13.25 7.86 -0.26
C THR A 10 13.06 8.59 -1.59
N SER A 11 12.44 7.94 -2.57
CA SER A 11 12.16 8.47 -3.90
C SER A 11 10.90 7.81 -4.48
N ALA A 12 10.38 8.36 -5.58
CA ALA A 12 9.28 7.74 -6.31
C ALA A 12 9.61 6.31 -6.77
N LYS A 13 10.85 6.09 -7.25
CA LYS A 13 11.32 4.74 -7.60
C LYS A 13 11.35 3.84 -6.37
N GLY A 14 11.90 4.32 -5.25
CA GLY A 14 11.97 3.55 -4.00
C GLY A 14 10.58 3.15 -3.47
N PHE A 15 9.59 4.04 -3.60
CA PHE A 15 8.19 3.70 -3.31
C PHE A 15 7.64 2.61 -4.22
N LEU A 16 7.88 2.70 -5.54
CA LEU A 16 7.42 1.69 -6.49
C LEU A 16 8.12 0.34 -6.28
N ASP A 17 9.41 0.34 -5.97
CA ASP A 17 10.17 -0.87 -5.62
C ASP A 17 9.59 -1.50 -4.34
N PHE A 18 9.27 -0.68 -3.32
CA PHE A 18 8.62 -1.14 -2.10
C PHE A 18 7.22 -1.71 -2.36
N ALA A 19 6.41 -1.05 -3.20
CA ALA A 19 5.09 -1.55 -3.60
C ALA A 19 5.20 -2.89 -4.33
N ASN A 20 6.14 -3.03 -5.26
CA ASN A 20 6.38 -4.29 -5.97
C ASN A 20 6.78 -5.41 -5.01
N TRP A 21 7.70 -5.14 -4.08
CA TRP A 21 8.06 -6.09 -3.03
C TRP A 21 6.84 -6.48 -2.18
N LEU A 22 6.00 -5.52 -1.80
CA LEU A 22 4.81 -5.75 -1.00
C LEU A 22 3.78 -6.65 -1.72
N ALA A 23 3.63 -6.50 -3.04
CA ALA A 23 2.70 -7.29 -3.84
C ALA A 23 3.23 -8.68 -4.23
N GLU A 24 4.54 -8.86 -4.37
CA GLU A 24 5.10 -10.08 -4.97
C GLU A 24 5.94 -10.94 -4.02
N GLY A 25 6.51 -10.36 -2.97
CA GLY A 25 7.52 -11.03 -2.15
C GLY A 25 7.38 -10.82 -0.64
N TRP A 26 6.36 -10.08 -0.19
CA TRP A 26 6.16 -9.86 1.23
C TRP A 26 5.51 -11.07 1.89
N ILE A 27 6.21 -11.64 2.87
CA ILE A 27 5.70 -12.67 3.76
C ILE A 27 5.43 -12.00 5.12
N PRO A 28 4.16 -11.89 5.55
CA PRO A 28 3.81 -11.21 6.79
C PRO A 28 4.44 -11.92 7.99
N THR A 29 5.43 -11.27 8.60
CA THR A 29 6.12 -11.79 9.79
C THR A 29 5.88 -10.83 10.95
N GLU A 30 5.17 -11.28 11.96
CA GLU A 30 4.90 -10.48 13.16
C GLU A 30 5.85 -10.89 14.30
N THR A 31 6.38 -9.89 15.00
CA THR A 31 7.06 -10.11 16.29
C THR A 31 6.06 -9.98 17.44
N THR A 32 6.43 -10.40 18.64
CA THR A 32 5.58 -10.26 19.85
C THR A 32 5.13 -8.82 20.16
N LYS A 33 5.71 -7.82 19.48
CA LYS A 33 5.34 -6.40 19.60
C LYS A 33 4.22 -5.98 18.64
N GLY A 34 3.91 -6.75 17.60
CA GLY A 34 2.72 -6.54 16.75
C GLY A 34 2.71 -5.25 15.91
N ARG A 35 3.86 -4.68 15.57
CA ARG A 35 3.91 -3.36 14.89
C ARG A 35 4.45 -3.41 13.47
N ASP A 36 5.18 -4.45 13.11
CA ASP A 36 5.92 -4.46 11.84
C ASP A 36 4.96 -4.51 10.65
N ILE A 37 3.92 -5.34 10.72
CA ILE A 37 2.88 -5.42 9.69
C ILE A 37 2.13 -4.10 9.55
N TYR A 38 1.70 -3.52 10.68
CA TYR A 38 1.02 -2.23 10.71
C TYR A 38 1.86 -1.14 10.03
N TYR A 39 3.15 -1.04 10.35
CA TYR A 39 4.02 -0.03 9.75
C TYR A 39 4.20 -0.22 8.25
N ILE A 40 4.37 -1.45 7.76
CA ILE A 40 4.49 -1.75 6.33
C ILE A 40 3.24 -1.27 5.57
N ILE A 41 2.05 -1.60 6.09
CA ILE A 41 0.79 -1.17 5.49
C ILE A 41 0.65 0.36 5.53
N CYS A 42 0.96 0.98 6.67
CA CYS A 42 0.93 2.44 6.80
C CYS A 42 1.88 3.14 5.82
N ILE A 43 3.08 2.60 5.60
CA ILE A 43 4.04 3.18 4.64
C ILE A 43 3.44 3.21 3.24
N PHE A 44 2.79 2.12 2.81
CA PHE A 44 2.15 2.07 1.50
C PHE A 44 1.09 3.16 1.35
N TYR A 45 0.13 3.25 2.28
CA TYR A 45 -0.99 4.20 2.18
C TYR A 45 -0.61 5.65 2.50
N PHE A 46 0.49 5.87 3.23
CA PHE A 46 0.96 7.21 3.57
C PHE A 46 1.36 8.01 2.31
N VAL A 47 2.07 7.38 1.37
CA VAL A 47 2.59 8.04 0.16
C VAL A 47 1.46 8.59 -0.75
N PRO A 48 0.45 7.79 -1.19
CA PRO A 48 -0.64 8.30 -2.00
C PRO A 48 -1.54 9.28 -1.24
N ALA A 49 -1.52 9.27 0.10
CA ALA A 49 -2.22 10.24 0.93
C ALA A 49 -1.51 11.60 1.04
N GLN A 50 -0.33 11.79 0.43
CA GLN A 50 0.33 13.10 0.36
C GLN A 50 -0.06 13.87 -0.91
N GLU A 51 -0.05 15.19 -0.86
CA GLU A 51 -0.17 16.00 -2.08
C GLU A 51 1.07 15.85 -2.98
N PRO A 52 0.92 15.88 -4.32
CA PRO A 52 -0.29 16.14 -5.09
C PRO A 52 -1.14 14.89 -5.41
N LEU A 53 -0.86 13.75 -4.77
CA LEU A 53 -1.54 12.47 -5.06
C LEU A 53 -2.88 12.37 -4.35
N ALA A 54 -2.98 12.88 -3.12
CA ALA A 54 -4.20 12.88 -2.33
C ALA A 54 -5.38 13.51 -3.09
N SER A 55 -5.17 14.68 -3.68
CA SER A 55 -6.18 15.38 -4.49
C SER A 55 -6.57 14.66 -5.79
N ARG A 56 -5.82 13.64 -6.22
CA ARG A 56 -6.10 12.82 -7.41
C ARG A 56 -6.85 11.53 -7.08
N GLN A 57 -7.06 11.21 -5.81
CA GLN A 57 -7.83 10.04 -5.39
C GLN A 57 -9.33 10.34 -5.35
N THR A 58 -10.16 9.31 -5.55
CA THR A 58 -11.58 9.38 -5.26
C THR A 58 -11.78 9.72 -3.77
N PRO A 59 -12.54 10.77 -3.43
CA PRO A 59 -12.78 11.14 -2.04
C PRO A 59 -13.49 10.02 -1.28
N ILE A 60 -13.02 9.72 -0.06
CA ILE A 60 -13.68 8.78 0.85
C ILE A 60 -14.89 9.48 1.47
N HIS A 61 -16.03 9.40 0.80
CA HIS A 61 -17.29 10.03 1.19
C HIS A 61 -18.47 9.14 0.75
N PRO A 62 -19.59 9.07 1.49
CA PRO A 62 -20.76 8.27 1.10
C PRO A 62 -21.26 8.56 -0.33
N GLY A 63 -21.13 9.81 -0.78
CA GLY A 63 -21.48 10.23 -2.13
C GLY A 63 -20.58 9.69 -3.25
N SER A 64 -19.49 9.00 -2.92
CA SER A 64 -18.59 8.34 -3.88
C SER A 64 -18.97 6.87 -4.14
N VAL A 65 -19.87 6.30 -3.33
CA VAL A 65 -20.29 4.89 -3.45
C VAL A 65 -20.97 4.65 -4.80
N GLY A 66 -20.56 3.59 -5.48
CA GLY A 66 -21.10 3.19 -6.79
C GLY A 66 -20.68 4.10 -7.96
N LYS A 67 -19.83 5.10 -7.71
CA LYS A 67 -19.26 5.94 -8.77
C LYS A 67 -17.94 5.35 -9.27
N PRO A 68 -17.55 5.62 -10.52
CA PRO A 68 -16.23 5.25 -11.02
C PRO A 68 -15.11 5.82 -10.15
N LEU A 69 -14.07 5.02 -9.94
CA LEU A 69 -12.86 5.46 -9.24
C LEU A 69 -12.02 6.34 -10.17
N THR A 70 -11.23 7.25 -9.60
CA THR A 70 -10.15 7.88 -10.35
C THR A 70 -9.08 6.83 -10.68
N PRO A 71 -8.25 7.03 -11.73
CA PRO A 71 -7.22 6.06 -12.08
C PRO A 71 -6.27 5.70 -10.93
N LEU A 72 -5.95 6.67 -10.06
CA LEU A 72 -5.10 6.41 -8.90
C LEU A 72 -5.82 5.55 -7.86
N SER A 73 -7.09 5.82 -7.56
CA SER A 73 -7.85 4.99 -6.62
C SER A 73 -8.13 3.59 -7.17
N GLU A 74 -8.38 3.46 -8.46
CA GLU A 74 -8.50 2.16 -9.13
C GLU A 74 -7.19 1.36 -9.02
N TRP A 75 -6.04 2.00 -9.27
CA TRP A 75 -4.73 1.36 -9.08
C TRP A 75 -4.48 0.93 -7.62
N VAL A 76 -4.84 1.75 -6.63
CA VAL A 76 -4.70 1.39 -5.20
C VAL A 76 -5.58 0.19 -4.85
N VAL A 77 -6.80 0.12 -5.38
CA VAL A 77 -7.71 -1.03 -5.16
C VAL A 77 -7.16 -2.29 -5.82
N GLN A 78 -6.70 -2.21 -7.07
CA GLN A 78 -6.09 -3.34 -7.77
C GLN A 78 -4.85 -3.83 -7.03
N PHE A 79 -3.99 -2.91 -6.59
CA PHE A 79 -2.82 -3.23 -5.79
C PHE A 79 -3.18 -4.02 -4.52
N ALA A 80 -4.20 -3.60 -3.77
CA ALA A 80 -4.64 -4.29 -2.57
C ALA A 80 -5.18 -5.70 -2.86
N GLN A 81 -5.85 -5.89 -4.00
CA GLN A 81 -6.30 -7.20 -4.48
C GLN A 81 -5.11 -8.10 -4.83
N ASP A 82 -4.09 -7.56 -5.51
CA ASP A 82 -2.89 -8.30 -5.89
C ASP A 82 -2.09 -8.74 -4.66
N VAL A 83 -1.96 -7.89 -3.64
CA VAL A 83 -1.38 -8.26 -2.35
C VAL A 83 -2.18 -9.40 -1.71
N GLY A 84 -3.51 -9.29 -1.66
CA GLY A 84 -4.36 -10.37 -1.12
C GLY A 84 -4.17 -11.68 -1.88
N ALA A 85 -4.16 -11.64 -3.21
CA ALA A 85 -3.94 -12.80 -4.06
C ALA A 85 -2.53 -13.41 -3.91
N HIS A 86 -1.51 -12.60 -3.60
CA HIS A 86 -0.21 -13.10 -3.22
C HIS A 86 -0.26 -13.84 -1.88
N LEU A 87 -0.89 -13.25 -0.86
CA LEU A 87 -1.00 -13.83 0.49
C LEU A 87 -1.82 -15.13 0.53
N ASP A 88 -2.72 -15.34 -0.44
CA ASP A 88 -3.47 -16.59 -0.60
C ASP A 88 -2.61 -17.76 -1.12
N LYS A 89 -1.35 -17.51 -1.55
CA LYS A 89 -0.46 -18.57 -2.06
C LYS A 89 0.23 -19.31 -0.90
N PRO A 90 0.42 -20.65 -1.01
CA PRO A 90 1.17 -21.41 0.00
C PRO A 90 2.61 -20.92 0.24
N SER A 91 3.22 -20.24 -0.74
CA SER A 91 4.56 -19.65 -0.62
C SER A 91 4.64 -18.45 0.33
N SER A 92 3.50 -17.97 0.81
CA SER A 92 3.37 -16.77 1.65
C SER A 92 3.11 -17.11 3.12
N ILE A 93 3.41 -18.36 3.52
CA ILE A 93 3.36 -18.90 4.90
C ILE A 93 4.75 -19.37 5.32
#